data_AF-A0A2H1G5A6-F1
#
_entry.id   AF-A0A2H1G5A6-F1
#
_cell.length_a   1.000
_cell.length_b   1.000
_cell.length_c   1.000
_cell.angle_alpha   90.00
_cell.angle_beta   90.00
_cell.angle_gamma   90.00
#
_symmetry.space_group_name_H-M   'P 1'
#
loop_
_entity.id
_entity.type
_entity.pdbx_description
1 polymer ?
#
loop_
_entity_poly.entity_id
_entity_poly.type
_entity_poly.pdbx_seq_one_letter_code
_entity_poly.pdbx_strand_id
1 'polypeptide(L)'
;MAAPTLRSIMPAEAYFWKADVQAQVSQKVTDQYGDYDKRVLPEVEITAMALNEIAAQRKCGFFFHLPPRQAWTTKPDVNRLPAERSPVAPGFRWNDGDAEAYLADSQRARYLRASAIANPPPDYTPLFAIQYAIQRCPVFFTRTQSQIIFATPCAFYHGLTDEFGCILGRDHKDHSKLGSANWLWDRGSLDKGRDDRRAKDAQMGRFQRSSLLSLYNSIVQRCCNGELQQSYEAVELRDLIPRPSVSAARSVGSQLGGGASADCPSRSGESHRPRLSKKRRLNREKDQQQPYGVGEQGQNTIGVDA
;
A
#
# COMPACT_ATOMS: atom_id res chain seq x y z
N MET A 1 8.89 10.92 -15.72
CA MET A 1 8.05 9.83 -16.26
C MET A 1 6.76 9.78 -15.44
N ALA A 2 5.60 9.66 -16.08
CA ALA A 2 4.33 9.51 -15.34
C ALA A 2 4.28 8.15 -14.65
N ALA A 3 3.83 8.10 -13.39
CA ALA A 3 3.68 6.83 -12.67
C ALA A 3 2.53 6.00 -13.28
N PRO A 4 2.68 4.68 -13.45
CA PRO A 4 1.60 3.83 -13.93
C PRO A 4 0.41 3.85 -12.97
N THR A 5 -0.80 3.76 -13.52
CA THR A 5 -2.04 3.64 -12.74
C THR A 5 -2.43 2.16 -12.59
N LEU A 6 -3.07 1.75 -11.49
CA LEU A 6 -3.54 0.36 -11.31
C LEU A 6 -4.37 -0.17 -12.51
N ARG A 7 -5.14 0.71 -13.16
CA ARG A 7 -5.95 0.34 -14.34
C ARG A 7 -5.16 0.19 -15.63
N SER A 8 -3.99 0.84 -15.72
CA SER A 8 -3.11 0.78 -16.90
C SER A 8 -2.02 -0.30 -16.79
N ILE A 9 -1.92 -0.98 -15.65
CA ILE A 9 -0.97 -2.07 -15.42
C ILE A 9 -1.57 -3.34 -16.03
N MET A 10 -0.75 -4.06 -16.81
CA MET A 10 -1.18 -5.35 -17.37
C MET A 10 -1.46 -6.38 -16.27
N PRO A 11 -2.36 -7.35 -16.53
CA PRO A 11 -2.50 -8.53 -15.69
C PRO A 11 -1.15 -9.19 -15.37
N ALA A 12 -1.08 -9.82 -14.19
CA ALA A 12 0.13 -9.93 -13.37
C ALA A 12 1.38 -10.58 -13.95
N GLU A 13 1.29 -11.37 -15.00
CA GLU A 13 2.44 -12.09 -15.57
C GLU A 13 3.62 -11.15 -15.86
N ALA A 14 3.37 -9.89 -16.25
CA ALA A 14 4.42 -8.95 -16.63
C ALA A 14 4.90 -7.99 -15.51
N TYR A 15 4.09 -7.70 -14.49
CA TYR A 15 4.33 -6.51 -13.64
C TYR A 15 4.78 -6.78 -12.21
N PHE A 16 4.28 -7.84 -11.57
CA PHE A 16 4.63 -8.16 -10.17
C PHE A 16 5.56 -9.38 -10.06
N TRP A 17 5.99 -9.90 -11.20
CA TRP A 17 6.97 -10.99 -11.34
C TRP A 17 8.41 -10.49 -11.45
N LYS A 18 8.67 -9.22 -11.07
CA LYS A 18 10.02 -8.69 -11.20
C LYS A 18 10.99 -9.56 -10.40
N ALA A 19 11.98 -10.11 -11.10
CA ALA A 19 12.82 -11.19 -10.59
C ALA A 19 13.67 -10.77 -9.37
N ASP A 20 13.97 -9.48 -9.26
CA ASP A 20 14.82 -8.93 -8.21
C ASP A 20 14.07 -8.02 -7.22
N VAL A 21 14.61 -7.93 -6.00
CA VAL A 21 14.04 -7.09 -4.93
C VAL A 21 14.05 -5.62 -5.31
N GLN A 22 15.08 -5.17 -6.01
CA GLN A 22 15.27 -3.77 -6.37
C GLN A 22 14.13 -3.25 -7.23
N ALA A 23 13.71 -4.02 -8.21
CA ALA A 23 12.67 -3.68 -9.15
C ALA A 23 11.29 -3.70 -8.49
N GLN A 24 11.08 -4.58 -7.50
CA GLN A 24 9.86 -4.60 -6.68
C GLN A 24 9.77 -3.36 -5.78
N VAL A 25 10.81 -3.08 -4.98
CA VAL A 25 10.81 -1.97 -4.01
C VAL A 25 10.84 -0.61 -4.70
N SER A 26 11.47 -0.50 -5.88
CA SER A 26 11.46 0.72 -6.69
C SER A 26 10.15 0.98 -7.44
N GLN A 27 9.19 0.04 -7.39
CA GLN A 27 7.95 0.18 -8.13
C GLN A 27 7.06 1.26 -7.51
N LYS A 28 6.68 2.24 -8.33
CA LYS A 28 5.73 3.29 -7.95
C LYS A 28 4.44 3.11 -8.74
N VAL A 29 3.39 2.64 -8.07
CA VAL A 29 2.05 2.49 -8.67
C VAL A 29 1.14 3.55 -8.09
N THR A 30 0.29 4.13 -8.94
CA THR A 30 -0.77 5.05 -8.50
C THR A 30 -2.13 4.37 -8.57
N ASP A 31 -2.95 4.55 -7.55
CA ASP A 31 -4.39 4.36 -7.65
C ASP A 31 -5.05 5.69 -8.03
N GLN A 32 -6.05 5.61 -8.91
CA GLN A 32 -6.86 6.75 -9.30
C GLN A 32 -8.27 6.56 -8.76
N TYR A 33 -8.70 7.50 -7.92
CA TYR A 33 -10.07 7.60 -7.45
C TYR A 33 -10.97 8.23 -8.53
N GLY A 34 -12.30 8.21 -8.31
CA GLY A 34 -13.21 9.00 -9.15
C GLY A 34 -12.77 10.46 -9.23
N ASP A 35 -12.99 11.08 -10.39
CA ASP A 35 -12.68 12.48 -10.74
C ASP A 35 -11.40 13.07 -10.10
N TYR A 36 -10.26 12.41 -10.39
CA TYR A 36 -8.91 13.00 -10.47
C TYR A 36 -7.95 12.84 -9.28
N ASP A 37 -8.37 12.36 -8.12
CA ASP A 37 -7.42 12.14 -7.02
C ASP A 37 -6.54 10.91 -7.25
N LYS A 38 -5.23 11.15 -7.35
CA LYS A 38 -4.20 10.11 -7.51
C LYS A 38 -3.50 9.87 -6.18
N ARG A 39 -3.48 8.62 -5.74
CA ARG A 39 -2.73 8.17 -4.56
C ARG A 39 -1.61 7.25 -5.00
N VAL A 40 -0.38 7.53 -4.56
CA VAL A 40 0.72 6.56 -4.70
C VAL A 40 0.49 5.43 -3.70
N LEU A 41 0.51 4.18 -4.18
CA LEU A 41 0.40 3.02 -3.32
C LEU A 41 1.67 2.87 -2.46
N PRO A 42 1.51 2.66 -1.14
CA PRO A 42 2.62 2.26 -0.28
C PRO A 42 3.27 0.96 -0.74
N GLU A 43 4.59 0.83 -0.50
CA GLU A 43 5.36 -0.37 -0.86
C GLU A 43 4.78 -1.65 -0.25
N VAL A 44 4.24 -1.59 0.97
CA VAL A 44 3.57 -2.74 1.61
C VAL A 44 2.37 -3.26 0.81
N GLU A 45 1.58 -2.36 0.19
CA GLU A 45 0.41 -2.75 -0.62
C GLU A 45 0.87 -3.41 -1.91
N ILE A 46 1.93 -2.88 -2.53
CA ILE A 46 2.55 -3.45 -3.73
C ILE A 46 3.16 -4.83 -3.43
N THR A 47 3.86 -5.00 -2.30
CA THR A 47 4.41 -6.30 -1.90
C THR A 47 3.30 -7.31 -1.57
N ALA A 48 2.24 -6.91 -0.88
CA ALA A 48 1.11 -7.81 -0.60
C ALA A 48 0.45 -8.31 -1.88
N MET A 49 0.21 -7.43 -2.85
CA MET A 49 -0.30 -7.83 -4.18
C MET A 49 0.63 -8.84 -4.85
N ALA A 50 1.93 -8.57 -4.87
CA ALA A 50 2.90 -9.43 -5.53
C ALA A 50 3.07 -10.79 -4.82
N LEU A 51 2.94 -10.83 -3.50
CA LEU A 51 2.89 -12.10 -2.75
C LEU A 51 1.61 -12.90 -3.06
N ASN A 52 0.46 -12.24 -3.26
CA ASN A 52 -0.77 -12.92 -3.65
C ASN A 52 -0.71 -13.55 -5.05
N GLU A 53 0.07 -12.98 -5.97
CA GLU A 53 0.31 -13.62 -7.27
C GLU A 53 1.02 -14.97 -7.12
N ILE A 54 2.06 -15.00 -6.28
CA ILE A 54 2.77 -16.23 -5.95
C ILE A 54 1.84 -17.19 -5.20
N ALA A 55 1.06 -16.67 -4.25
CA ALA A 55 0.12 -17.46 -3.47
C ALA A 55 -0.95 -18.14 -4.32
N ALA A 56 -1.50 -17.44 -5.32
CA ALA A 56 -2.47 -17.98 -6.26
C ALA A 56 -1.87 -19.12 -7.09
N GLN A 57 -0.66 -18.94 -7.62
CA GLN A 57 0.05 -20.00 -8.38
C GLN A 57 0.38 -21.22 -7.52
N ARG A 58 0.78 -20.98 -6.27
CA ARG A 58 1.12 -22.02 -5.29
C ARG A 58 -0.10 -22.60 -4.59
N LYS A 59 -1.28 -22.03 -4.83
CA LYS A 59 -2.56 -22.38 -4.21
C LYS A 59 -2.50 -22.42 -2.68
N CYS A 60 -1.71 -21.54 -2.07
CA CYS A 60 -1.48 -21.55 -0.62
C CYS A 60 -1.30 -20.14 -0.03
N GLY A 61 -2.07 -19.86 1.01
CA GLY A 61 -2.04 -18.60 1.75
C GLY A 61 -2.72 -17.43 1.02
N PHE A 62 -3.06 -16.38 1.74
CA PHE A 62 -3.54 -15.13 1.18
C PHE A 62 -3.05 -13.97 2.04
N PHE A 63 -2.52 -12.93 1.41
CA PHE A 63 -1.92 -11.77 2.04
C PHE A 63 -2.86 -10.59 1.99
N PHE A 64 -3.34 -10.17 3.15
CA PHE A 64 -4.11 -8.95 3.27
C PHE A 64 -3.19 -7.78 3.62
N HIS A 65 -3.39 -6.64 2.96
CA HIS A 65 -2.81 -5.39 3.41
C HIS A 65 -3.81 -4.61 4.26
N LEU A 66 -3.28 -3.93 5.28
CA LEU A 66 -4.05 -3.05 6.15
C LEU A 66 -3.48 -1.63 6.01
N PRO A 67 -4.27 -0.64 5.59
CA PRO A 67 -3.80 0.73 5.51
C PRO A 67 -3.53 1.30 6.91
N PRO A 68 -2.77 2.40 7.03
CA PRO A 68 -2.48 3.01 8.32
C PRO A 68 -3.76 3.43 9.07
N ARG A 69 -3.67 3.54 10.41
CA ARG A 69 -4.82 3.86 11.28
C ARG A 69 -5.61 5.10 10.85
N GLN A 70 -4.99 6.10 10.22
CA GLN A 70 -5.71 7.29 9.74
C GLN A 70 -6.73 6.97 8.63
N ALA A 71 -6.64 5.80 7.98
CA ALA A 71 -7.61 5.33 7.01
C ALA A 71 -8.81 4.62 7.65
N TRP A 72 -8.80 4.36 8.96
CA TRP A 72 -9.83 3.59 9.68
C TRP A 72 -10.97 4.50 10.20
N THR A 73 -11.23 5.62 9.53
CA THR A 73 -12.18 6.64 10.02
C THR A 73 -13.61 6.10 10.09
N THR A 74 -14.35 6.51 11.13
CA THR A 74 -15.77 6.14 11.37
C THR A 74 -16.74 6.62 10.31
N LYS A 75 -16.39 7.67 9.56
CA LYS A 75 -17.10 8.05 8.34
C LYS A 75 -16.56 7.19 7.20
N PRO A 76 -17.38 6.36 6.54
CA PRO A 76 -16.98 5.72 5.31
C PRO A 76 -16.64 6.85 4.34
N ASP A 77 -15.36 7.06 4.08
CA ASP A 77 -14.97 7.80 2.90
C ASP A 77 -15.38 6.91 1.72
N VAL A 78 -16.59 7.14 1.21
CA VAL A 78 -17.18 6.39 0.10
C VAL A 78 -16.24 6.39 -1.10
N ASN A 79 -15.33 7.37 -1.18
CA ASN A 79 -14.29 7.43 -2.20
C ASN A 79 -13.13 6.46 -1.92
N ARG A 80 -12.79 6.20 -0.65
CA ARG A 80 -11.73 5.22 -0.26
C ARG A 80 -12.24 3.79 -0.23
N LEU A 81 -13.50 3.57 0.14
CA LEU A 81 -14.12 2.25 0.34
C LEU A 81 -15.56 2.25 -0.17
N PRO A 82 -15.79 2.31 -1.49
CA PRO A 82 -17.15 2.28 -2.04
C PRO A 82 -17.83 0.95 -1.67
N ALA A 83 -18.98 1.05 -0.98
CA ALA A 83 -19.74 -0.09 -0.47
C ALA A 83 -20.22 -1.05 -1.59
N GLU A 84 -20.43 -0.52 -2.79
CA GLU A 84 -20.87 -1.26 -3.98
C GLU A 84 -19.75 -2.12 -4.63
N ARG A 85 -18.52 -2.09 -4.09
CA ARG A 85 -17.33 -2.70 -4.72
C ARG A 85 -16.54 -3.58 -3.78
N SER A 86 -17.21 -4.31 -2.89
CA SER A 86 -16.60 -5.43 -2.17
C SER A 86 -16.58 -6.66 -3.08
N PRO A 87 -15.47 -6.97 -3.79
CA PRO A 87 -15.35 -8.27 -4.45
C PRO A 87 -15.47 -9.38 -3.41
N VAL A 88 -16.23 -10.42 -3.73
CA VAL A 88 -16.31 -11.61 -2.86
C VAL A 88 -14.90 -12.14 -2.63
N ALA A 89 -14.43 -12.17 -1.37
CA ALA A 89 -13.11 -12.71 -1.07
C ALA A 89 -13.05 -14.16 -1.58
N PRO A 90 -11.95 -14.59 -2.25
CA PRO A 90 -11.79 -16.00 -2.59
C PRO A 90 -11.82 -16.83 -1.30
N GLY A 91 -12.27 -18.08 -1.40
CA GLY A 91 -12.14 -19.01 -0.28
C GLY A 91 -10.67 -19.12 0.14
N PHE A 92 -10.41 -19.29 1.45
CA PHE A 92 -9.04 -19.35 2.01
C PHE A 92 -8.18 -20.50 1.51
N ARG A 93 -8.80 -21.44 0.79
CA ARG A 93 -8.11 -22.41 -0.02
C ARG A 93 -8.36 -22.03 -1.46
N TRP A 94 -7.29 -21.59 -2.11
CA TRP A 94 -7.23 -21.55 -3.56
C TRP A 94 -7.58 -22.93 -4.11
N ASN A 95 -8.77 -23.06 -4.69
CA ASN A 95 -9.01 -24.13 -5.65
C ASN A 95 -8.57 -23.63 -7.04
N ASP A 96 -8.51 -24.54 -8.00
CA ASP A 96 -8.02 -24.25 -9.36
C ASP A 96 -8.84 -23.12 -10.01
N GLY A 97 -10.17 -23.16 -9.85
CA GLY A 97 -11.06 -22.12 -10.37
C GLY A 97 -10.85 -20.75 -9.71
N ASP A 98 -10.67 -20.69 -8.39
CA ASP A 98 -10.46 -19.44 -7.66
C ASP A 98 -9.10 -18.81 -7.98
N ALA A 99 -8.07 -19.63 -8.13
CA ALA A 99 -6.74 -19.18 -8.55
C ALA A 99 -6.77 -18.61 -9.97
N GLU A 100 -7.38 -19.34 -10.91
CA GLU A 100 -7.55 -18.87 -12.29
C GLU A 100 -8.38 -17.60 -12.37
N ALA A 101 -9.50 -17.54 -11.65
CA ALA A 101 -10.36 -16.35 -11.59
C ALA A 101 -9.62 -15.13 -11.01
N TYR A 102 -8.85 -15.32 -9.94
CA TYR A 102 -8.03 -14.24 -9.38
C TYR A 102 -6.96 -13.75 -10.36
N LEU A 103 -6.30 -14.65 -11.08
CA LEU A 103 -5.27 -14.28 -12.06
C LEU A 103 -5.87 -13.57 -13.28
N ALA A 104 -7.09 -13.95 -13.69
CA ALA A 104 -7.87 -13.34 -14.75
C ALA A 104 -8.40 -11.93 -14.38
N ASP A 105 -8.56 -11.64 -13.09
CA ASP A 105 -9.02 -10.33 -12.62
C ASP A 105 -8.07 -9.18 -13.00
N SER A 106 -8.65 -8.01 -13.24
CA SER A 106 -7.88 -6.78 -13.39
C SER A 106 -7.00 -6.51 -12.16
N GLN A 107 -5.88 -5.82 -12.34
CA GLN A 107 -4.99 -5.47 -11.22
C GLN A 107 -5.69 -4.66 -10.14
N ARG A 108 -6.61 -3.77 -10.55
CA ARG A 108 -7.43 -3.02 -9.60
C ARG A 108 -8.36 -3.93 -8.79
N ALA A 109 -8.96 -4.93 -9.41
CA ALA A 109 -9.83 -5.88 -8.70
C ALA A 109 -9.04 -6.71 -7.67
N ARG A 110 -7.86 -7.21 -8.06
CA ARG A 110 -6.94 -7.92 -7.16
C ARG A 110 -6.47 -7.07 -5.98
N TYR A 111 -6.09 -5.82 -6.24
CA TYR A 111 -5.76 -4.85 -5.20
C TYR A 111 -6.92 -4.68 -4.20
N LEU A 112 -8.15 -4.51 -4.69
CA LEU A 112 -9.31 -4.39 -3.81
C LEU A 112 -9.51 -5.68 -2.98
N ARG A 113 -9.40 -6.88 -3.58
CA ARG A 113 -9.49 -8.16 -2.87
C ARG A 113 -8.45 -8.30 -1.75
N ALA A 114 -7.24 -7.77 -1.94
CA ALA A 114 -6.17 -7.81 -0.95
C ALA A 114 -6.37 -6.83 0.22
N SER A 115 -7.32 -5.90 0.14
CA SER A 115 -7.61 -4.94 1.22
C SER A 115 -8.47 -5.57 2.31
N ALA A 116 -7.90 -5.74 3.52
CA ALA A 116 -8.62 -6.26 4.69
C ALA A 116 -9.85 -5.42 5.09
N ILE A 117 -9.87 -4.14 4.70
CA ILE A 117 -10.99 -3.25 4.99
C ILE A 117 -12.12 -3.48 3.98
N ALA A 118 -11.79 -3.47 2.67
CA ALA A 118 -12.79 -3.63 1.62
C ALA A 118 -13.36 -5.06 1.57
N ASN A 119 -12.51 -6.07 1.80
CA ASN A 119 -12.86 -7.48 1.69
C ASN A 119 -12.29 -8.24 2.89
N PRO A 120 -12.95 -8.11 4.06
CA PRO A 120 -12.50 -8.82 5.24
C PRO A 120 -12.55 -10.34 5.01
N PRO A 121 -11.59 -11.08 5.58
CA PRO A 121 -11.72 -12.52 5.70
C PRO A 121 -12.97 -12.93 6.51
N PRO A 122 -13.63 -14.07 6.21
CA PRO A 122 -14.61 -14.69 7.12
C PRO A 122 -14.11 -14.83 8.56
N ASP A 123 -15.05 -14.76 9.51
CA ASP A 123 -14.77 -14.56 10.94
C ASP A 123 -13.81 -15.58 11.58
N TYR A 124 -13.92 -16.85 11.19
CA TYR A 124 -13.14 -17.96 11.73
C TYR A 124 -11.72 -18.06 11.15
N THR A 125 -11.29 -17.09 10.35
CA THR A 125 -10.02 -17.20 9.63
C THR A 125 -8.85 -16.90 10.55
N PRO A 126 -7.86 -17.80 10.65
CA PRO A 126 -6.64 -17.53 11.40
C PRO A 126 -5.79 -16.53 10.64
N LEU A 127 -5.34 -15.48 11.32
CA LEU A 127 -4.52 -14.44 10.74
C LEU A 127 -3.19 -14.31 11.47
N PHE A 128 -2.13 -14.14 10.68
CA PHE A 128 -0.76 -14.04 11.17
C PHE A 128 -0.25 -12.63 10.89
N ALA A 129 0.09 -11.89 11.95
CA ALA A 129 0.51 -10.51 11.83
C ALA A 129 1.89 -10.43 11.17
N ILE A 130 2.01 -9.52 10.20
CA ILE A 130 3.29 -9.18 9.56
C ILE A 130 3.51 -7.68 9.69
N GLN A 131 4.55 -7.29 10.42
CA GLN A 131 5.02 -5.91 10.46
C GLN A 131 5.93 -5.64 9.27
N TYR A 132 5.46 -4.84 8.33
CA TYR A 132 6.23 -4.43 7.16
C TYR A 132 6.93 -3.11 7.41
N ALA A 133 8.26 -3.15 7.49
CA ALA A 133 9.10 -2.00 7.77
C ALA A 133 9.83 -1.54 6.50
N ILE A 134 9.53 -0.30 6.09
CA ILE A 134 10.33 0.47 5.14
C ILE A 134 11.26 1.41 5.92
N GLN A 135 12.18 2.08 5.21
CA GLN A 135 13.21 2.92 5.84
C GLN A 135 12.65 3.83 6.94
N ARG A 136 13.22 3.74 8.15
CA ARG A 136 12.84 4.52 9.36
C ARG A 136 11.42 4.25 9.90
N CYS A 137 10.73 3.20 9.48
CA CYS A 137 9.50 2.77 10.14
C CYS A 137 9.82 2.09 11.49
N PRO A 138 9.16 2.50 12.58
CA PRO A 138 9.30 1.81 13.85
C PRO A 138 8.71 0.40 13.74
N VAL A 139 9.40 -0.57 14.32
CA VAL A 139 8.88 -1.93 14.51
C VAL A 139 8.62 -2.13 16.00
N PHE A 140 7.47 -2.69 16.33
CA PHE A 140 7.00 -2.81 17.71
C PHE A 140 7.17 -4.23 18.22
N PHE A 141 7.45 -4.35 19.50
CA PHE A 141 7.24 -5.60 20.21
C PHE A 141 5.74 -5.87 20.30
N THR A 142 5.35 -7.07 19.90
CA THR A 142 3.99 -7.57 20.02
C THR A 142 3.92 -8.58 21.17
N ARG A 143 2.75 -8.68 21.82
CA ARG A 143 2.54 -9.67 22.89
C ARG A 143 2.59 -11.10 22.35
N THR A 144 1.91 -11.31 21.23
CA THR A 144 2.01 -12.53 20.43
C THR A 144 3.16 -12.38 19.45
N GLN A 145 3.91 -13.44 19.22
CA GLN A 145 4.98 -13.44 18.24
C GLN A 145 4.42 -13.05 16.86
N SER A 146 5.04 -12.07 16.21
CA SER A 146 4.66 -11.63 14.87
C SER A 146 5.84 -11.73 13.92
N GLN A 147 5.54 -11.87 12.63
CA GLN A 147 6.54 -11.81 11.58
C GLN A 147 6.91 -10.36 11.30
N ILE A 148 8.15 -10.13 10.92
CA ILE A 148 8.68 -8.81 10.55
C ILE A 148 9.36 -8.94 9.21
N ILE A 149 9.10 -7.99 8.32
CA ILE A 149 9.76 -7.86 7.04
C ILE A 149 10.42 -6.49 6.98
N PHE A 150 11.75 -6.46 6.90
CA PHE A 150 12.47 -5.27 6.48
C PHE A 150 12.68 -5.31 4.98
N ALA A 151 12.05 -4.39 4.24
CA ALA A 151 12.20 -4.28 2.80
C ALA A 151 13.27 -3.24 2.47
N THR A 152 14.42 -3.70 1.96
CA THR A 152 15.52 -2.85 1.51
C THR A 152 15.61 -2.85 -0.02
N PRO A 153 16.34 -1.91 -0.64
CA PRO A 153 16.52 -1.92 -2.09
C PRO A 153 17.16 -3.18 -2.65
N CYS A 154 17.89 -3.96 -1.85
CA CYS A 154 18.66 -5.12 -2.35
C CYS A 154 18.15 -6.45 -1.82
N ALA A 155 17.41 -6.47 -0.71
CA ALA A 155 16.94 -7.70 -0.07
C ALA A 155 15.73 -7.47 0.83
N PHE A 156 15.00 -8.55 1.11
CA PHE A 156 14.09 -8.60 2.24
C PHE A 156 14.79 -9.28 3.42
N TYR A 157 14.57 -8.81 4.64
CA TYR A 157 14.95 -9.53 5.84
C TYR A 157 13.69 -9.98 6.55
N HIS A 158 13.51 -11.28 6.68
CA HIS A 158 12.30 -11.90 7.22
C HIS A 158 12.63 -12.75 8.44
N GLY A 159 11.97 -12.44 9.55
CA GLY A 159 12.15 -13.13 10.82
C GLY A 159 11.01 -12.81 11.79
N LEU A 160 11.10 -13.37 12.99
CA LEU A 160 10.13 -13.18 14.06
C LEU A 160 10.53 -12.01 14.96
N THR A 161 9.56 -11.52 15.73
CA THR A 161 9.74 -10.42 16.69
C THR A 161 10.87 -10.69 17.67
N ASP A 162 10.95 -11.90 18.23
CA ASP A 162 12.00 -12.24 19.21
C ASP A 162 13.36 -12.43 18.56
N GLU A 163 13.41 -12.98 17.35
CA GLU A 163 14.65 -13.16 16.59
C GLU A 163 15.32 -11.81 16.31
N PHE A 164 14.54 -10.82 15.87
CA PHE A 164 15.03 -9.46 15.70
C PHE A 164 15.20 -8.73 17.04
N GLY A 165 14.43 -9.06 18.07
CA GLY A 165 14.61 -8.57 19.43
C GLY A 165 15.99 -8.90 20.00
N CYS A 166 16.49 -10.11 19.77
CA CYS A 166 17.82 -10.54 20.20
C CYS A 166 18.95 -9.79 19.49
N ILE A 167 18.74 -9.34 18.24
CA ILE A 167 19.76 -8.63 17.46
C ILE A 167 19.70 -7.13 17.74
N LEU A 168 18.52 -6.53 17.62
CA LEU A 168 18.33 -5.09 17.64
C LEU A 168 18.19 -4.55 19.07
N GLY A 169 17.77 -5.40 20.01
CA GLY A 169 17.38 -4.99 21.35
C GLY A 169 16.10 -4.15 21.36
N ARG A 170 15.84 -3.51 22.49
CA ARG A 170 14.77 -2.52 22.64
C ARG A 170 15.28 -1.13 22.29
N ASP A 171 14.41 -0.29 21.77
CA ASP A 171 14.72 1.14 21.65
C ASP A 171 14.91 1.76 23.05
N HIS A 172 15.90 2.65 23.15
CA HIS A 172 16.28 3.27 24.42
C HIS A 172 15.29 4.32 24.90
N LYS A 173 14.52 4.93 23.99
CA LYS A 173 13.51 5.95 24.30
C LYS A 173 12.13 5.33 24.48
N ASP A 174 11.84 4.26 23.76
CA ASP A 174 10.55 3.59 23.77
C ASP A 174 10.71 2.07 23.80
N HIS A 175 10.59 1.48 24.99
CA HIS A 175 10.73 0.04 25.18
C HIS A 175 9.66 -0.81 24.50
N SER A 176 8.61 -0.21 23.94
CA SER A 176 7.65 -0.91 23.09
C SER A 176 8.17 -1.15 21.67
N LYS A 177 9.29 -0.54 21.28
CA LYS A 177 9.88 -0.63 19.95
C LYS A 177 11.16 -1.47 19.95
N LEU A 178 11.40 -2.12 18.83
CA LEU A 178 12.71 -2.67 18.50
C LEU A 178 13.71 -1.54 18.26
N GLY A 179 14.97 -1.82 18.58
CA GLY A 179 16.09 -0.96 18.21
C GLY A 179 16.11 -0.69 16.70
N SER A 180 16.60 0.48 16.31
CA SER A 180 16.65 0.88 14.90
C SER A 180 17.55 -0.06 14.08
N ALA A 181 17.11 -0.43 12.88
CA ALA A 181 17.90 -1.17 11.88
C ALA A 181 18.25 -0.30 10.65
N ASN A 182 18.37 1.02 10.82
CA ASN A 182 18.51 1.96 9.70
C ASN A 182 19.71 1.69 8.76
N TRP A 183 20.75 1.01 9.25
CA TRP A 183 21.93 0.65 8.44
C TRP A 183 21.61 -0.33 7.30
N LEU A 184 20.49 -1.06 7.37
CA LEU A 184 20.05 -1.94 6.30
C LEU A 184 19.74 -1.20 4.98
N TRP A 185 19.43 0.10 5.04
CA TRP A 185 19.14 0.94 3.88
C TRP A 185 20.31 1.86 3.47
N ASP A 186 21.33 1.99 4.33
CA ASP A 186 22.50 2.82 4.08
C ASP A 186 23.76 2.07 4.50
N ARG A 187 24.36 1.33 3.56
CA ARG A 187 25.60 0.58 3.82
C ARG A 187 26.77 1.49 4.23
N GLY A 188 26.79 2.75 3.80
CA GLY A 188 27.79 3.72 4.25
C GLY A 188 27.69 4.04 5.75
N SER A 189 26.56 3.70 6.39
CA SER A 189 26.36 3.79 7.84
C SER A 189 27.04 2.66 8.63
N LEU A 190 27.39 1.54 7.98
CA LEU A 190 28.15 0.45 8.58
C LEU A 190 29.61 0.85 8.83
N ASP A 191 30.17 1.67 7.93
CA ASP A 191 31.56 2.14 8.01
C ASP A 191 31.75 3.30 8.99
N LYS A 192 30.66 4.00 9.32
CA LYS A 192 30.62 5.07 10.34
C LYS A 192 30.20 4.56 11.72
N GLY A 193 29.92 3.26 11.84
CA GLY A 193 29.37 2.64 13.05
C GLY A 193 30.44 2.13 14.02
N ARG A 194 30.06 2.00 15.29
CA ARG A 194 30.78 1.16 16.28
C ARG A 194 30.73 -0.31 15.82
N ASP A 195 31.71 -1.11 16.19
CA ASP A 195 31.84 -2.54 15.81
C ASP A 195 30.54 -3.37 15.98
N ASP A 196 29.70 -2.98 16.95
CA ASP A 196 28.36 -3.53 17.20
C ASP A 196 27.43 -3.55 15.97
N ARG A 197 27.50 -2.55 15.07
CA ARG A 197 26.63 -2.53 13.87
C ARG A 197 27.03 -3.60 12.85
N ARG A 198 28.32 -3.82 12.65
CA ARG A 198 28.82 -4.86 11.74
C ARG A 198 28.48 -6.25 12.27
N ALA A 199 28.59 -6.45 13.58
CA ALA A 199 28.16 -7.69 14.23
C ALA A 199 26.65 -7.93 14.03
N LYS A 200 25.81 -6.91 14.23
CA LYS A 200 24.36 -7.00 13.99
C LYS A 200 24.02 -7.27 12.53
N ASP A 201 24.69 -6.60 11.58
CA ASP A 201 24.51 -6.85 10.15
C ASP A 201 24.83 -8.30 9.76
N ALA A 202 25.95 -8.83 10.26
CA ALA A 202 26.31 -10.24 10.08
C ALA A 202 25.24 -11.19 10.67
N GLN A 203 24.71 -10.88 11.86
CA GLN A 203 23.62 -11.66 12.46
C GLN A 203 22.29 -11.55 11.70
N MET A 204 22.02 -10.41 11.05
CA MET A 204 20.84 -10.19 10.21
C MET A 204 20.91 -11.00 8.91
N GLY A 205 22.11 -11.31 8.41
CA GLY A 205 22.33 -12.04 7.15
C GLY A 205 21.57 -13.36 7.04
N ARG A 206 21.37 -14.09 8.14
CA ARG A 206 20.57 -15.35 8.15
C ARG A 206 19.08 -15.17 7.81
N PHE A 207 18.57 -13.95 8.01
CA PHE A 207 17.18 -13.59 7.70
C PHE A 207 17.00 -13.04 6.29
N GLN A 208 18.09 -12.90 5.53
CA GLN A 208 18.06 -12.31 4.20
C GLN A 208 17.34 -13.22 3.19
N ARG A 209 16.53 -12.60 2.34
CA ARG A 209 15.77 -13.20 1.25
C ARG A 209 16.00 -12.35 0.00
N SER A 210 16.57 -12.97 -1.03
CA SER A 210 17.02 -12.29 -2.25
C SER A 210 15.93 -12.17 -3.32
N SER A 211 14.76 -12.77 -3.10
CA SER A 211 13.64 -12.71 -4.04
C SER A 211 12.30 -12.76 -3.33
N LEU A 212 11.26 -12.30 -4.03
CA LEU A 212 9.89 -12.37 -3.54
C LEU A 212 9.41 -13.80 -3.29
N LEU A 213 9.84 -14.75 -4.14
CA LEU A 213 9.54 -16.17 -3.96
C LEU A 213 10.21 -16.73 -2.71
N SER A 214 11.47 -16.37 -2.43
CA SER A 214 12.15 -16.80 -1.20
C SER A 214 11.50 -16.20 0.05
N LEU A 215 10.99 -14.97 -0.03
CA LEU A 215 10.21 -14.34 1.03
C LEU A 215 8.88 -15.09 1.25
N TYR A 216 8.12 -15.34 0.19
CA TYR A 216 6.86 -16.09 0.24
C TYR A 216 7.04 -17.46 0.90
N ASN A 217 8.01 -18.25 0.41
CA ASN A 217 8.29 -19.58 0.96
C ASN A 217 8.62 -19.50 2.45
N SER A 218 9.42 -18.49 2.85
CA SER A 218 9.78 -18.29 4.24
C SER A 218 8.59 -17.92 5.12
N ILE A 219 7.64 -17.12 4.63
CA ILE A 219 6.43 -16.75 5.38
C ILE A 219 5.53 -17.98 5.55
N VAL A 220 5.22 -18.67 4.45
CA VAL A 220 4.36 -19.85 4.48
C VAL A 220 4.93 -20.94 5.37
N GLN A 221 6.24 -21.19 5.30
CA GLN A 221 6.91 -22.16 6.17
C GLN A 221 6.69 -21.85 7.66
N ARG A 222 6.85 -20.59 8.08
CA ARG A 222 6.65 -20.17 9.48
C ARG A 222 5.20 -20.36 9.93
N CYS A 223 4.24 -20.04 9.05
CA CYS A 223 2.81 -20.20 9.35
C CYS A 223 2.37 -21.67 9.39
N CYS A 224 2.88 -22.51 8.49
CA CYS A 224 2.39 -23.89 8.31
C CYS A 224 3.11 -24.91 9.21
N ASN A 225 4.35 -24.66 9.63
CA ASN A 225 5.11 -25.61 10.46
C ASN A 225 4.74 -25.57 11.95
N GLY A 226 3.74 -24.77 12.35
CA GLY A 226 3.38 -24.58 13.75
C GLY A 226 4.40 -23.78 14.56
N GLU A 227 5.41 -23.19 13.90
CA GLU A 227 6.40 -22.31 14.54
C GLU A 227 5.76 -21.01 15.06
N LEU A 228 4.66 -20.58 14.43
CA LEU A 228 3.95 -19.37 14.76
C LEU A 228 2.50 -19.66 15.15
N GLN A 229 2.08 -19.16 16.31
CA GLN A 229 0.67 -19.14 16.68
C GLN A 229 -0.08 -18.05 15.90
N GLN A 230 -1.35 -18.29 15.59
CA GLN A 230 -2.20 -17.26 15.00
C GLN A 230 -2.22 -16.01 15.89
N SER A 231 -2.10 -14.83 15.26
CA SER A 231 -2.05 -13.57 15.99
C SER A 231 -3.43 -13.08 16.40
N TYR A 232 -4.41 -13.32 15.54
CA TYR A 232 -5.81 -12.94 15.75
C TYR A 232 -6.70 -13.80 14.87
N GLU A 233 -7.97 -13.91 15.25
CA GLU A 233 -9.03 -14.36 14.34
C GLU A 233 -9.59 -13.17 13.56
N ALA A 234 -10.09 -13.40 12.35
CA ALA A 234 -10.65 -12.34 11.52
C ALA A 234 -11.80 -11.57 12.18
N VAL A 235 -12.57 -12.23 13.05
CA VAL A 235 -13.63 -11.57 13.83
C VAL A 235 -13.08 -10.46 14.71
N GLU A 236 -11.90 -10.64 15.32
CA GLU A 236 -11.26 -9.66 16.19
C GLU A 236 -10.84 -8.40 15.41
N LEU A 237 -10.53 -8.52 14.12
CA LEU A 237 -10.27 -7.37 13.26
C LEU A 237 -11.52 -6.51 13.01
N ARG A 238 -12.73 -7.07 13.07
CA ARG A 238 -13.96 -6.28 12.92
C ARG A 238 -14.16 -5.34 14.10
N ASP A 239 -13.81 -5.78 15.30
CA ASP A 239 -13.91 -4.97 16.51
C ASP A 239 -12.83 -3.88 16.54
N LEU A 240 -11.65 -4.16 15.96
CA LEU A 240 -10.52 -3.23 15.91
C LEU A 240 -10.63 -2.15 14.82
N ILE A 241 -11.32 -2.44 13.72
CA ILE A 241 -11.45 -1.54 12.57
C ILE A 241 -12.89 -1.02 12.53
N PRO A 242 -13.14 0.28 12.79
CA PRO A 242 -14.48 0.85 12.68
C PRO A 242 -15.04 0.63 11.27
N ARG A 243 -16.19 -0.05 11.17
CA ARG A 243 -16.88 -0.27 9.90
C ARG A 243 -18.21 0.46 9.88
N PRO A 244 -18.67 0.95 8.71
CA PRO A 244 -20.08 1.30 8.55
C PRO A 244 -20.92 0.06 8.83
N SER A 245 -22.00 0.22 9.58
CA SER A 245 -22.90 -0.88 9.95
C SER A 245 -23.40 -1.59 8.69
N VAL A 246 -23.46 -2.93 8.72
CA VAL A 246 -23.91 -3.78 7.61
C VAL A 246 -25.30 -3.38 7.07
N SER A 247 -26.12 -2.73 7.90
CA SER A 247 -27.40 -2.12 7.51
C SER A 247 -27.28 -1.02 6.44
N ALA A 248 -26.15 -0.30 6.36
CA ALA A 248 -25.88 0.69 5.31
C ALA A 248 -25.39 0.04 3.99
N ALA A 249 -24.84 -1.18 4.05
CA ALA A 249 -24.42 -1.94 2.87
C ALA A 249 -25.55 -2.79 2.26
N ARG A 250 -26.57 -3.15 3.04
CA ARG A 250 -27.71 -3.96 2.57
C ARG A 250 -28.70 -3.22 1.67
N SER A 251 -28.72 -1.89 1.65
CA SER A 251 -29.66 -1.15 0.78
C SER A 251 -29.16 -0.95 -0.65
N VAL A 252 -27.94 -1.37 -0.99
CA VAL A 252 -27.37 -1.17 -2.33
C VAL A 252 -26.52 -2.38 -2.73
N GLY A 253 -27.19 -3.47 -3.14
CA GLY A 253 -26.54 -4.65 -3.68
C GLY A 253 -27.50 -5.83 -3.78
N SER A 254 -28.05 -6.05 -4.97
CA SER A 254 -28.78 -7.28 -5.29
C SER A 254 -27.86 -8.49 -5.12
N GLN A 255 -28.45 -9.60 -4.66
CA GLN A 255 -27.78 -10.91 -4.57
C GLN A 255 -27.16 -11.29 -5.92
N LEU A 256 -25.83 -11.42 -5.97
CA LEU A 256 -25.13 -12.04 -7.09
C LEU A 256 -25.24 -13.56 -6.95
N GLY A 257 -26.38 -14.08 -7.42
CA GLY A 257 -26.55 -15.46 -7.85
C GLY A 257 -27.06 -15.41 -9.29
N GLY A 258 -26.23 -15.78 -10.25
CA GLY A 258 -26.57 -15.79 -11.67
C GLY A 258 -25.45 -15.18 -12.49
N GLY A 259 -24.71 -16.03 -13.21
CA GLY A 259 -23.55 -15.64 -13.98
C GLY A 259 -23.84 -14.52 -14.98
N ALA A 260 -22.88 -13.60 -15.10
CA ALA A 260 -22.72 -12.77 -16.28
C ALA A 260 -21.25 -12.44 -16.42
N SER A 261 -20.68 -12.89 -17.53
CA SER A 261 -19.43 -12.39 -18.12
C SER A 261 -19.42 -10.87 -18.01
N ALA A 262 -18.35 -10.30 -17.46
CA ALA A 262 -18.09 -8.88 -17.56
C ALA A 262 -17.58 -8.60 -18.99
N ASP A 263 -18.50 -8.59 -19.95
CA ASP A 263 -18.20 -8.11 -21.29
C ASP A 263 -17.79 -6.63 -21.20
N CYS A 264 -16.63 -6.33 -21.77
CA CYS A 264 -16.14 -4.98 -21.98
C CYS A 264 -17.18 -4.18 -22.78
N PRO A 265 -17.65 -3.00 -22.32
CA PRO A 265 -18.30 -2.08 -23.22
C PRO A 265 -17.24 -1.58 -24.21
N SER A 266 -17.43 -2.03 -25.44
CA SER A 266 -16.68 -1.71 -26.63
C SER A 266 -16.58 -0.20 -26.86
N ARG A 267 -15.41 0.20 -27.36
CA ARG A 267 -15.16 1.49 -28.00
C ARG A 267 -16.13 1.68 -29.18
N SER A 268 -16.98 2.70 -29.11
CA SER A 268 -17.44 3.43 -30.30
C SER A 268 -18.11 4.74 -29.86
N GLY A 269 -17.63 5.87 -30.41
CA GLY A 269 -18.28 7.16 -30.23
C GLY A 269 -17.34 8.34 -29.95
N GLU A 270 -16.26 8.48 -30.73
CA GLU A 270 -15.69 9.81 -30.93
C GLU A 270 -16.75 10.73 -31.56
N SER A 271 -16.97 11.91 -30.98
CA SER A 271 -17.22 13.10 -31.79
C SER A 271 -16.65 14.33 -31.10
N HIS A 272 -15.50 14.76 -31.62
CA HIS A 272 -14.96 16.10 -31.49
C HIS A 272 -16.02 17.17 -31.72
N ARG A 273 -16.06 18.22 -30.88
CA ARG A 273 -16.19 19.61 -31.34
C ARG A 273 -15.52 20.60 -30.36
N PRO A 274 -14.64 21.49 -30.84
CA PRO A 274 -14.08 22.59 -30.06
C PRO A 274 -14.91 23.87 -30.24
N ARG A 275 -15.20 24.61 -29.15
CA ARG A 275 -15.60 26.03 -29.22
C ARG A 275 -15.05 26.76 -28.00
N LEU A 276 -13.98 27.53 -28.19
CA LEU A 276 -13.98 28.97 -28.49
C LEU A 276 -14.36 29.83 -27.29
N SER A 277 -13.33 30.50 -26.79
CA SER A 277 -13.35 31.67 -25.93
C SER A 277 -14.33 32.73 -26.41
N LYS A 278 -15.14 33.27 -25.49
CA LYS A 278 -15.79 34.57 -25.64
C LYS A 278 -15.77 35.35 -24.33
N LYS A 279 -14.79 36.24 -24.29
CA LYS A 279 -14.76 37.57 -23.65
C LYS A 279 -16.15 38.18 -23.40
N ARG A 280 -16.20 39.01 -22.35
CA ARG A 280 -17.11 40.16 -22.14
C ARG A 280 -18.57 39.85 -21.80
N ARG A 281 -18.86 39.76 -20.51
CA ARG A 281 -20.03 40.40 -19.87
C ARG A 281 -19.95 40.30 -18.34
N LEU A 282 -18.97 40.97 -17.75
CA LEU A 282 -19.13 41.58 -16.43
C LEU A 282 -18.43 42.92 -16.50
N ASN A 283 -19.18 43.83 -17.14
CA ASN A 283 -18.90 45.24 -17.18
C ASN A 283 -19.56 45.84 -15.94
N ARG A 284 -18.95 46.91 -15.45
CA ARG A 284 -19.64 48.04 -14.82
C ARG A 284 -20.37 47.75 -13.51
N GLU A 285 -19.62 47.83 -12.44
CA GLU A 285 -20.01 48.52 -11.19
C GLU A 285 -18.83 48.42 -10.22
N LYS A 286 -17.79 49.24 -10.44
CA LYS A 286 -16.81 49.62 -9.39
C LYS A 286 -15.84 50.75 -9.78
N ASP A 287 -16.17 51.52 -10.81
CA ASP A 287 -15.55 52.83 -11.06
C ASP A 287 -16.55 53.92 -10.66
N GLN A 288 -16.61 54.20 -9.37
CA GLN A 288 -17.07 55.47 -8.81
C GLN A 288 -16.59 55.55 -7.36
N GLN A 289 -15.34 55.98 -7.19
CA GLN A 289 -14.87 56.84 -6.10
C GLN A 289 -13.34 56.97 -6.17
N GLN A 290 -12.90 58.02 -6.85
CA GLN A 290 -11.71 58.80 -6.51
C GLN A 290 -12.24 60.23 -6.24
N PRO A 291 -11.61 61.06 -5.37
CA PRO A 291 -10.31 61.65 -5.74
C PRO A 291 -9.35 62.11 -4.60
N TYR A 292 -8.18 62.57 -5.06
CA TYR A 292 -7.11 63.38 -4.43
C TYR A 292 -6.11 62.65 -3.49
N GLY A 293 -4.78 62.80 -3.65
CA GLY A 293 -4.01 63.67 -4.54
C GLY A 293 -2.49 63.39 -4.50
N VAL A 294 -1.80 63.98 -5.49
CA VAL A 294 -0.51 64.74 -5.47
C VAL A 294 0.62 64.22 -4.57
N GLY A 295 1.86 64.00 -5.02
CA GLY A 295 2.53 64.30 -6.28
C GLY A 295 4.01 63.85 -6.23
N GLU A 296 4.68 63.97 -7.39
CA GLU A 296 6.10 64.34 -7.64
C GLU A 296 7.23 63.63 -6.86
N GLN A 297 8.48 63.49 -7.32
CA GLN A 297 9.26 63.53 -8.56
C GLN A 297 10.70 63.16 -8.10
N GLY A 298 11.58 62.78 -9.04
CA GLY A 298 13.04 62.80 -8.84
C GLY A 298 13.67 61.41 -8.67
N GLN A 299 14.07 60.71 -9.73
CA GLN A 299 15.30 60.88 -10.52
C GLN A 299 16.64 60.70 -9.76
N ASN A 300 17.44 59.79 -10.35
CA ASN A 300 18.91 59.86 -10.51
C ASN A 300 19.75 59.56 -9.25
N THR A 301 20.91 58.87 -9.29
CA THR A 301 21.84 58.43 -10.35
C THR A 301 22.93 57.57 -9.68
N ILE A 302 23.49 56.61 -10.42
CA ILE A 302 24.93 56.30 -10.65
C ILE A 302 25.95 56.38 -9.48
N GLY A 303 26.78 55.33 -9.38
CA GLY A 303 28.15 55.33 -8.81
C GLY A 303 28.58 53.90 -8.47
N VAL A 304 29.29 53.16 -9.34
CA VAL A 304 30.75 53.17 -9.64
C VAL A 304 31.61 52.76 -8.44
N ASP A 305 32.21 51.58 -8.60
CA ASP A 305 33.48 51.01 -8.11
C ASP A 305 34.07 51.41 -6.74
N ALA A 306 34.34 50.38 -5.93
CA ALA A 306 35.68 49.99 -5.49
C ALA A 306 35.69 48.51 -5.07
#